data_AF-A0A7C4P587-F1
#
_entry.id   AF-A0A7C4P587-F1
#
_cell.length_a   1.000
_cell.length_b   1.000
_cell.length_c   1.000
_cell.angle_alpha   90.00
_cell.angle_beta   90.00
_cell.angle_gamma   90.00
#
_symmetry.space_group_name_H-M   'P 1'
#
loop_
_entity.id
_entity.type
_entity.pdbx_description
1 polymer ?
#
loop_
_entity_poly.entity_id
_entity_poly.type
_entity_poly.pdbx_seq_one_letter_code
_entity_poly.pdbx_strand_id
1 'polypeptide(L)'
;MKSRNILKATLAILSQIFVATCILSLAACNLPALQTNDIDVNGEGSAAGVTILYPADGAQLQVGDFVDVHSRIADPAGVTAAILTVNNEIFRRDELVSPVASGNMYQPWIPTAPGTYVLQVILETGGGGQQASQPITVIVGDSTTPEIAVTPPVIMETPTATVTPGKPQASANQNTNCRSGPGIAYPHVADFLAGQTVPITGRNQDGTWLAVERPGGTGQCWVWRDLVTIQGNIESVPVVSAPPPPITDTPKPTKTPTQKSPYTACHDYPDLATCNADPMGFGGCSWETGTNRCQP
;
A
#
# COMPACT_ATOMS: atom_id res chain seq x y z
N MET A 1 -62.34 -1.66 54.02
CA MET A 1 -61.20 -0.74 53.74
C MET A 1 -60.04 -1.36 52.97
N LYS A 2 -59.86 -2.69 52.90
CA LYS A 2 -58.66 -3.32 52.30
C LYS A 2 -58.70 -3.53 50.77
N SER A 3 -59.90 -3.61 50.16
CA SER A 3 -60.06 -3.85 48.71
C SER A 3 -59.88 -2.58 47.83
N ARG A 4 -60.24 -1.39 48.33
CA ARG A 4 -60.06 -0.12 47.58
C ARG A 4 -58.59 0.32 47.43
N ASN A 5 -57.68 -0.21 48.25
CA ASN A 5 -56.25 0.10 48.17
C ASN A 5 -55.51 -0.78 47.16
N ILE A 6 -56.00 -2.00 46.91
CA ILE A 6 -55.40 -2.91 45.93
C ILE A 6 -55.71 -2.42 44.50
N LEU A 7 -56.93 -1.92 44.26
CA LEU A 7 -57.31 -1.33 42.97
C LEU A 7 -56.55 -0.03 42.63
N LYS A 8 -56.17 0.76 43.62
CA LYS A 8 -55.34 1.98 43.41
C LYS A 8 -53.88 1.65 43.15
N ALA A 9 -53.36 0.59 43.77
CA ALA A 9 -52.00 0.11 43.54
C ALA A 9 -51.84 -0.53 42.14
N THR A 10 -52.82 -1.30 41.68
CA THR A 10 -52.77 -1.91 40.33
C THR A 10 -52.94 -0.88 39.21
N LEU A 11 -53.75 0.17 39.39
CA LEU A 11 -53.89 1.24 38.39
C LEU A 11 -52.64 2.14 38.28
N ALA A 12 -51.92 2.36 39.37
CA ALA A 12 -50.66 3.13 39.37
C ALA A 12 -49.51 2.35 38.71
N ILE A 13 -49.45 1.03 38.91
CA ILE A 13 -48.42 0.16 38.31
C ILE A 13 -48.65 0.00 36.79
N LEU A 14 -49.91 -0.10 36.33
CA LEU A 14 -50.20 -0.11 34.88
C LEU A 14 -49.89 1.24 34.20
N SER A 15 -50.09 2.38 34.89
CA SER A 15 -49.75 3.70 34.36
C SER A 15 -48.23 3.95 34.31
N GLN A 16 -47.44 3.38 35.22
CA GLN A 16 -45.98 3.48 35.18
C GLN A 16 -45.35 2.53 34.15
N ILE A 17 -45.95 1.36 33.92
CA ILE A 17 -45.50 0.43 32.88
C ILE A 17 -45.77 0.99 31.48
N PHE A 18 -46.91 1.66 31.25
CA PHE A 18 -47.22 2.27 29.94
C PHE A 18 -46.41 3.53 29.63
N VAL A 19 -45.99 4.31 30.65
CA VAL A 19 -45.12 5.49 30.47
C VAL A 19 -43.65 5.07 30.31
N ALA A 20 -43.22 3.95 30.93
CA ALA A 20 -41.88 3.41 30.75
C ALA A 20 -41.68 2.68 29.40
N THR A 21 -42.74 2.10 28.81
CA THR A 21 -42.68 1.53 27.45
C THR A 21 -42.88 2.55 26.33
N CYS A 22 -43.31 3.78 26.64
CA CYS A 22 -43.39 4.88 25.67
C CYS A 22 -42.20 5.85 25.68
N ILE A 23 -41.24 5.70 26.62
CA ILE A 23 -40.01 6.50 26.69
C ILE A 23 -38.77 5.70 26.23
N LEU A 24 -38.90 4.39 25.97
CA LEU A 24 -37.87 3.57 25.32
C LEU A 24 -38.01 3.47 23.79
N SER A 25 -38.63 4.47 23.15
CA SER A 25 -38.78 4.54 21.68
C SER A 25 -38.28 5.85 21.03
N LEU A 26 -37.49 6.67 21.74
CA LEU A 26 -36.83 7.84 21.14
C LEU A 26 -35.36 7.99 21.61
N ALA A 27 -34.48 7.09 21.19
CA ALA A 27 -33.03 7.34 21.15
C ALA A 27 -32.31 6.31 20.24
N ALA A 28 -32.41 6.50 18.91
CA ALA A 28 -31.34 6.23 17.93
C ALA A 28 -31.85 6.46 16.49
N CYS A 29 -32.32 7.67 16.18
CA CYS A 29 -32.22 8.16 14.81
C CYS A 29 -30.77 8.62 14.60
N ASN A 30 -29.91 7.70 14.17
CA ASN A 30 -28.76 7.95 13.28
C ASN A 30 -28.01 6.64 13.00
N LEU A 31 -28.69 5.68 12.38
CA LEU A 31 -27.96 4.77 11.49
C LEU A 31 -27.80 5.50 10.15
N PRO A 32 -26.59 5.68 9.61
CA PRO A 32 -26.46 5.99 8.21
C PRO A 32 -27.11 4.84 7.44
N ALA A 33 -28.05 5.18 6.55
CA ALA A 33 -28.66 4.23 5.65
C ALA A 33 -27.55 3.47 4.92
N LEU A 34 -27.55 2.15 5.01
CA LEU A 34 -26.84 1.30 4.06
C LEU A 34 -27.44 1.61 2.69
N GLN A 35 -26.74 2.44 1.90
CA GLN A 35 -27.07 2.61 0.49
C GLN A 35 -26.89 1.26 -0.18
N THR A 36 -28.00 0.61 -0.52
CA THR A 36 -28.02 -0.40 -1.56
C THR A 36 -27.68 0.31 -2.86
N ASN A 37 -26.42 0.28 -3.26
CA ASN A 37 -26.04 0.72 -4.59
C ASN A 37 -26.70 -0.24 -5.58
N ASP A 38 -27.71 0.26 -6.28
CA ASP A 38 -28.19 -0.31 -7.53
C ASP A 38 -26.98 -0.48 -8.46
N ILE A 39 -26.82 -1.69 -8.99
CA ILE A 39 -25.77 -2.02 -9.94
C ILE A 39 -26.13 -1.34 -11.26
N ASP A 40 -25.55 -0.17 -11.50
CA ASP A 40 -25.52 0.44 -12.83
C ASP A 40 -24.51 -0.36 -13.67
N VAL A 41 -25.05 -1.17 -14.58
CA VAL A 41 -24.28 -1.98 -15.53
C VAL A 41 -23.82 -1.07 -16.66
N ASN A 42 -22.89 -0.15 -16.40
CA ASN A 42 -22.03 0.54 -17.38
C ASN A 42 -20.95 1.34 -16.61
N GLY A 43 -19.69 0.90 -16.70
CA GLY A 43 -18.60 1.35 -15.83
C GLY A 43 -18.08 2.77 -16.06
N GLU A 44 -17.82 3.46 -14.95
CA GLU A 44 -16.54 4.11 -14.58
C GLU A 44 -16.73 4.82 -13.23
N GLY A 45 -16.70 4.04 -12.15
CA GLY A 45 -16.69 4.53 -10.79
C GLY A 45 -16.15 3.43 -9.89
N SER A 46 -14.92 3.57 -9.40
CA SER A 46 -14.39 2.67 -8.38
C SER A 46 -15.25 2.86 -7.13
N ALA A 47 -16.20 1.97 -6.88
CA ALA A 47 -17.03 2.03 -5.68
C ALA A 47 -16.10 2.12 -4.46
N ALA A 48 -16.31 3.12 -3.62
CA ALA A 48 -15.52 3.32 -2.41
C ALA A 48 -15.68 2.09 -1.50
N GLY A 49 -14.57 1.61 -0.95
CA GLY A 49 -14.55 0.46 -0.06
C GLY A 49 -13.22 -0.26 -0.04
N VAL A 50 -13.23 -1.36 0.72
CA VAL A 50 -12.09 -2.25 0.90
C VAL A 50 -12.51 -3.70 0.68
N THR A 51 -11.66 -4.47 0.03
CA THR A 51 -11.88 -5.89 -0.22
C THR A 51 -10.59 -6.65 0.01
N ILE A 52 -10.63 -7.65 0.90
CA ILE A 52 -9.50 -8.57 1.10
C ILE A 52 -9.47 -9.54 -0.08
N LEU A 53 -8.32 -9.63 -0.75
CA LEU A 53 -8.07 -10.51 -1.89
C LEU A 53 -7.29 -11.76 -1.48
N TYR A 54 -6.45 -11.64 -0.44
CA TYR A 54 -5.71 -12.73 0.16
C TYR A 54 -5.51 -12.48 1.67
N PRO A 55 -5.61 -13.51 2.53
CA PRO A 55 -6.01 -14.88 2.22
C PRO A 55 -7.47 -14.95 1.73
N ALA A 56 -7.83 -16.02 1.02
CA ALA A 56 -9.22 -16.24 0.63
C ALA A 56 -10.07 -16.65 1.84
N ASP A 57 -11.38 -16.39 1.80
CA ASP A 57 -12.31 -16.89 2.81
C ASP A 57 -12.28 -18.43 2.84
N GLY A 58 -12.14 -19.00 4.03
CA GLY A 58 -11.94 -20.43 4.28
C GLY A 58 -10.50 -20.95 4.10
N ALA A 59 -9.50 -20.08 3.88
CA ALA A 59 -8.12 -20.51 3.67
C ALA A 59 -7.59 -21.37 4.83
N GLN A 60 -6.86 -22.44 4.48
CA GLN A 60 -6.16 -23.29 5.43
C GLN A 60 -4.73 -22.80 5.59
N LEU A 61 -4.33 -22.51 6.82
CA LEU A 61 -3.03 -21.99 7.20
C LEU A 61 -2.43 -22.86 8.32
N GLN A 62 -1.17 -22.64 8.64
CA GLN A 62 -0.47 -23.29 9.74
C GLN A 62 0.01 -22.24 10.73
N VAL A 63 0.15 -22.62 12.01
CA VAL A 63 0.82 -21.78 13.00
C VAL A 63 2.23 -21.43 12.51
N GLY A 64 2.55 -20.13 12.57
CA GLY A 64 3.83 -19.60 12.11
C GLY A 64 3.88 -19.20 10.64
N ASP A 65 2.81 -19.43 9.87
CA ASP A 65 2.74 -18.95 8.48
C ASP A 65 2.85 -17.42 8.43
N PHE A 66 3.64 -16.90 7.50
CA PHE A 66 3.65 -15.47 7.21
C PHE A 66 2.53 -15.16 6.22
N VAL A 67 1.45 -14.54 6.71
CA VAL A 67 0.25 -14.21 5.94
C VAL A 67 0.25 -12.73 5.64
N ASP A 68 0.47 -12.34 4.39
CA ASP A 68 0.38 -10.94 3.99
C ASP A 68 -1.05 -10.60 3.57
N VAL A 69 -1.84 -9.99 4.45
CA VAL A 69 -3.26 -9.68 4.16
C VAL A 69 -3.32 -8.59 3.08
N HIS A 70 -3.57 -9.02 1.84
CA HIS A 70 -3.62 -8.17 0.67
C HIS A 70 -5.06 -7.71 0.44
N SER A 71 -5.27 -6.39 0.49
CA SER A 71 -6.55 -5.75 0.21
C SER A 71 -6.46 -4.79 -0.97
N ARG A 72 -7.55 -4.70 -1.74
CA ARG A 72 -7.80 -3.56 -2.63
C ARG A 72 -8.56 -2.49 -1.85
N ILE A 73 -8.11 -1.24 -1.96
CA ILE A 73 -8.72 -0.07 -1.31
C ILE A 73 -9.13 0.98 -2.34
N ALA A 74 -10.23 1.68 -2.07
CA ALA A 74 -10.64 2.85 -2.82
C ALA A 74 -11.46 3.78 -1.93
N ASP A 75 -11.11 5.06 -1.84
CA ASP A 75 -11.95 6.09 -1.23
C ASP A 75 -11.69 7.44 -1.93
N PRO A 76 -12.74 8.12 -2.45
CA PRO A 76 -12.58 9.41 -3.15
C PRO A 76 -11.97 10.53 -2.29
N ALA A 77 -12.14 10.49 -0.97
CA ALA A 77 -11.54 11.45 -0.04
C ALA A 77 -10.12 11.04 0.40
N GLY A 78 -9.65 9.87 -0.06
CA GLY A 78 -8.35 9.30 0.24
C GLY A 78 -8.34 8.52 1.55
N VAL A 79 -7.70 7.36 1.55
CA VAL A 79 -7.46 6.56 2.75
C VAL A 79 -6.27 7.16 3.51
N THR A 80 -6.42 7.39 4.81
CA THR A 80 -5.39 7.98 5.69
C THR A 80 -4.75 6.95 6.61
N ALA A 81 -5.48 5.89 6.96
CA ALA A 81 -4.94 4.76 7.68
C ALA A 81 -5.71 3.48 7.36
N ALA A 82 -5.10 2.34 7.66
CA ALA A 82 -5.75 1.04 7.56
C ALA A 82 -5.46 0.15 8.75
N ILE A 83 -6.51 -0.47 9.24
CA ILE A 83 -6.52 -1.28 10.45
C ILE A 83 -6.83 -2.70 10.06
N LEU A 84 -5.93 -3.62 10.34
CA LEU A 84 -6.24 -5.06 10.30
C LEU A 84 -6.71 -5.47 11.69
N THR A 85 -7.89 -6.07 11.73
CA THR A 85 -8.44 -6.70 12.92
C THR A 85 -8.39 -8.21 12.81
N VAL A 86 -8.13 -8.88 13.92
CA VAL A 86 -8.12 -10.33 14.08
C VAL A 86 -9.09 -10.65 15.21
N ASN A 87 -10.15 -11.40 14.93
CA ASN A 87 -11.23 -11.70 15.88
C ASN A 87 -11.84 -10.43 16.51
N ASN A 88 -12.08 -9.40 15.69
CA ASN A 88 -12.60 -8.08 16.07
C ASN A 88 -11.66 -7.24 16.98
N GLU A 89 -10.47 -7.73 17.30
CA GLU A 89 -9.44 -6.96 18.00
C GLU A 89 -8.47 -6.33 17.01
N ILE A 90 -8.02 -5.11 17.29
CA ILE A 90 -7.02 -4.44 16.46
C ILE A 90 -5.69 -5.18 16.59
N PHE A 91 -5.24 -5.77 15.48
CA PHE A 91 -3.94 -6.41 15.42
C PHE A 91 -2.85 -5.40 15.01
N ARG A 92 -3.13 -4.58 14.01
CA ARG A 92 -2.21 -3.55 13.51
C ARG A 92 -2.94 -2.41 12.83
N ARG A 93 -2.33 -1.22 12.86
CA ARG A 93 -2.80 -0.02 12.15
C ARG A 93 -1.62 0.60 11.40
N ASP A 94 -1.79 0.79 10.09
CA ASP A 94 -0.83 1.47 9.23
C ASP A 94 -1.30 2.89 8.94
N GLU A 95 -0.48 3.87 9.25
CA GLU A 95 -0.72 5.26 8.85
C GLU A 95 -0.11 5.51 7.47
N LEU A 96 -0.89 6.13 6.59
CA LEU A 96 -0.45 6.52 5.26
C LEU A 96 0.05 7.96 5.31
N VAL A 97 1.30 8.18 4.88
CA VAL A 97 1.96 9.49 4.91
C VAL A 97 1.22 10.53 4.05
N SER A 98 0.52 10.06 3.01
CA SER A 98 -0.36 10.86 2.16
C SER A 98 -1.66 10.10 1.91
N PRO A 99 -2.82 10.79 1.81
CA PRO A 99 -4.08 10.13 1.49
C PRO A 99 -4.03 9.36 0.16
N VAL A 100 -4.44 8.09 0.17
CA VAL A 100 -4.44 7.22 -1.02
C VAL A 100 -5.85 7.03 -1.55
N ALA A 101 -6.14 7.55 -2.74
CA ALA A 101 -7.48 7.48 -3.33
C ALA A 101 -7.88 6.06 -3.75
N SER A 102 -6.94 5.26 -4.25
CA SER A 102 -7.14 3.84 -4.50
C SER A 102 -5.80 3.11 -4.65
N GLY A 103 -5.79 1.81 -4.40
CA GLY A 103 -4.58 1.01 -4.55
C GLY A 103 -4.70 -0.38 -3.94
N ASN A 104 -3.53 -1.02 -3.82
CA ASN A 104 -3.37 -2.24 -3.06
C ASN A 104 -2.68 -1.93 -1.74
N MET A 105 -3.00 -2.73 -0.73
CA MET A 105 -2.45 -2.61 0.61
C MET A 105 -2.14 -4.00 1.16
N TYR A 106 -1.06 -4.09 1.94
CA TYR A 106 -0.46 -5.33 2.38
C TYR A 106 -0.23 -5.23 3.89
N GLN A 107 -0.84 -6.12 4.65
CA GLN A 107 -0.85 -6.09 6.10
C GLN A 107 -0.40 -7.45 6.66
N PRO A 108 0.88 -7.61 7.05
CA PRO A 108 1.38 -8.89 7.50
C PRO A 108 0.80 -9.33 8.84
N TRP A 109 0.49 -10.62 8.95
CA TRP A 109 0.00 -11.31 10.14
C TRP A 109 0.63 -12.71 10.22
N ILE A 110 0.97 -13.15 11.43
CA ILE A 110 1.47 -14.50 11.70
C ILE A 110 0.56 -15.13 12.77
N PRO A 111 -0.19 -16.21 12.46
CA PRO A 111 -1.01 -16.87 13.45
C PRO A 111 -0.11 -17.59 14.46
N THR A 112 -0.31 -17.30 15.75
CA THR A 112 0.54 -17.83 16.83
C THR A 112 -0.04 -19.08 17.49
N ALA A 113 -1.30 -19.44 17.19
CA ALA A 113 -1.99 -20.59 17.75
C ALA A 113 -2.94 -21.21 16.71
N PRO A 114 -3.22 -22.52 16.79
CA PRO A 114 -4.23 -23.13 15.94
C PRO A 114 -5.62 -22.58 16.30
N GLY A 115 -6.53 -22.57 15.34
CA GLY A 115 -7.90 -22.12 15.54
C GLY A 115 -8.49 -21.43 14.31
N THR A 116 -9.73 -21.01 14.46
CA THR A 116 -10.43 -20.21 13.45
C THR A 116 -10.23 -18.73 13.75
N TYR A 117 -9.80 -17.96 12.76
CA TYR A 117 -9.59 -16.52 12.88
C TYR A 117 -10.49 -15.78 11.90
N VAL A 118 -11.07 -14.67 12.37
CA VAL A 118 -11.82 -13.73 11.53
C VAL A 118 -10.92 -12.53 11.24
N LEU A 119 -10.61 -12.30 9.97
CA LEU A 119 -9.82 -11.16 9.52
C LEU A 119 -10.75 -10.12 8.89
N GLN A 120 -10.54 -8.86 9.25
CA GLN A 120 -11.26 -7.74 8.63
C GLN A 120 -10.35 -6.52 8.55
N VAL A 121 -10.40 -5.82 7.42
CA VAL A 121 -9.67 -4.57 7.21
C VAL A 121 -10.63 -3.39 7.30
N ILE A 122 -10.24 -2.38 8.07
CA ILE A 122 -10.99 -1.13 8.27
C ILE A 122 -10.13 0.03 7.78
N LEU A 123 -10.64 0.82 6.86
CA LEU A 123 -10.02 2.05 6.38
C LEU A 123 -10.48 3.23 7.21
N GLU A 124 -9.57 4.12 7.55
CA GLU A 124 -9.90 5.49 7.94
C GLU A 124 -9.78 6.40 6.74
N THR A 125 -10.77 7.28 6.54
CA THR A 125 -10.88 8.10 5.34
C THR A 125 -10.56 9.57 5.64
N GLY A 126 -10.02 10.27 4.63
CA GLY A 126 -9.69 11.69 4.68
C GLY A 126 -10.93 12.59 4.76
N GLY A 127 -12.10 12.07 4.37
CA GLY A 127 -13.40 12.71 4.56
C GLY A 127 -13.95 12.61 5.98
N GLY A 128 -13.26 11.85 6.85
CA GLY A 128 -13.74 11.47 8.17
C GLY A 128 -14.64 10.23 8.11
N GLY A 129 -14.47 9.34 9.09
CA GLY A 129 -15.22 8.08 9.18
C GLY A 129 -14.37 6.85 8.86
N GLN A 130 -15.05 5.71 8.80
CA GLN A 130 -14.43 4.41 8.56
C GLN A 130 -15.22 3.59 7.54
N GLN A 131 -14.50 2.78 6.75
CA GLN A 131 -15.07 1.79 5.83
C GLN A 131 -14.49 0.42 6.16
N ALA A 132 -15.34 -0.58 6.36
CA ALA A 132 -14.90 -1.94 6.69
C ALA A 132 -15.07 -2.89 5.51
N SER A 133 -14.16 -3.86 5.39
CA SER A 133 -14.30 -4.96 4.44
C SER A 133 -15.39 -5.92 4.92
N GLN A 134 -15.83 -6.80 4.03
CA GLN A 134 -16.44 -8.04 4.49
C GLN A 134 -15.41 -8.82 5.32
N PRO A 135 -15.79 -9.39 6.46
CA PRO A 135 -14.90 -10.26 7.22
C PRO A 135 -14.66 -11.55 6.44
N ILE A 136 -13.44 -12.08 6.52
CA ILE A 136 -13.10 -13.40 6.02
C ILE A 136 -12.71 -14.31 7.19
N THR A 137 -12.92 -15.60 7.03
CA THR A 137 -12.53 -16.61 8.00
C THR A 137 -11.33 -17.39 7.48
N VAL A 138 -10.34 -17.65 8.33
CA VAL A 138 -9.23 -18.57 8.03
C VAL A 138 -9.13 -19.62 9.11
N ILE A 139 -8.67 -20.82 8.73
CA ILE A 139 -8.53 -21.97 9.63
C ILE A 139 -7.05 -22.28 9.75
N VAL A 140 -6.51 -22.14 10.96
CA VAL A 140 -5.11 -22.37 11.27
C VAL A 140 -4.98 -23.73 11.95
N GLY A 141 -4.28 -24.66 11.31
CA GLY A 141 -3.85 -25.92 11.91
C GLY A 141 -2.53 -25.79 12.67
N ASP A 142 -2.20 -26.82 13.43
CA ASP A 142 -0.89 -26.92 14.12
C ASP A 142 0.26 -26.86 13.13
N SER A 143 1.40 -26.32 13.57
CA SER A 143 2.63 -26.33 12.76
C SER A 143 3.09 -27.78 12.57
N THR A 144 2.92 -28.31 11.37
CA THR A 144 3.50 -29.60 10.98
C THR A 144 4.99 -29.43 10.71
N THR A 145 5.77 -29.20 11.77
CA THR A 145 7.21 -29.42 11.69
C THR A 145 7.39 -30.91 11.35
N PRO A 146 8.01 -31.29 10.21
CA PRO A 146 8.33 -32.68 9.97
C PRO A 146 9.29 -33.13 11.07
N GLU A 147 8.77 -33.86 12.05
CA GLU A 147 9.58 -34.57 13.02
C GLU A 147 10.42 -35.55 12.21
N ILE A 148 11.72 -35.27 12.09
CA ILE A 148 12.65 -36.20 11.48
C ILE A 148 12.69 -37.42 12.39
N ALA A 149 11.91 -38.45 12.05
CA ALA A 149 11.95 -39.75 12.70
C ALA A 149 13.33 -40.36 12.45
N VAL A 150 14.24 -40.19 13.40
CA VAL A 150 15.59 -40.78 13.35
C VAL A 150 15.43 -42.29 13.51
N THR A 151 15.29 -42.99 12.40
CA THR A 151 15.32 -44.46 12.36
C THR A 151 16.80 -44.89 12.46
N PRO A 152 17.17 -45.86 13.31
CA PRO A 152 18.56 -46.33 13.39
C PRO A 152 19.03 -46.86 12.02
N PRO A 153 20.19 -46.44 11.49
CA PRO A 153 20.59 -46.80 10.14
C PRO A 153 21.10 -48.25 10.06
N VAL A 154 20.55 -49.02 9.12
CA VAL A 154 21.14 -50.26 8.62
C VAL A 154 22.23 -49.89 7.61
N ILE A 155 23.46 -50.31 7.87
CA ILE A 155 24.67 -49.92 7.14
C ILE A 155 24.71 -50.64 5.80
N MET A 156 24.42 -49.93 4.71
CA MET A 156 24.73 -50.36 3.35
C MET A 156 25.50 -49.22 2.70
N GLU A 157 26.82 -49.42 2.49
CA GLU A 157 27.71 -48.38 1.99
C GLU A 157 27.31 -47.93 0.58
N THR A 158 26.55 -46.85 0.51
CA THR A 158 26.31 -46.07 -0.70
C THR A 158 27.15 -44.80 -0.55
N PRO A 159 27.99 -44.41 -1.53
CA PRO A 159 28.77 -43.18 -1.44
C PRO A 159 27.81 -42.02 -1.27
N THR A 160 27.75 -41.50 -0.05
CA THR A 160 26.93 -40.34 0.30
C THR A 160 27.61 -39.13 -0.28
N ALA A 161 27.08 -38.61 -1.39
CA ALA A 161 27.43 -37.28 -1.84
C ALA A 161 27.07 -36.31 -0.72
N THR A 162 28.08 -35.73 -0.08
CA THR A 162 27.92 -34.65 0.88
C THR A 162 27.28 -33.48 0.14
N VAL A 163 25.96 -33.30 0.32
CA VAL A 163 25.27 -32.11 -0.18
C VAL A 163 25.79 -30.95 0.65
N THR A 164 26.82 -30.27 0.13
CA THR A 164 27.23 -28.98 0.64
C THR A 164 26.01 -28.07 0.57
N PRO A 165 25.58 -27.39 1.65
CA PRO A 165 24.45 -26.48 1.57
C PRO A 165 24.73 -25.45 0.46
N GLY A 166 23.95 -25.52 -0.61
CA GLY A 166 24.03 -24.55 -1.69
C GLY A 166 23.72 -23.16 -1.15
N LYS A 167 24.27 -22.12 -1.80
CA LYS A 167 23.87 -20.72 -1.51
C LYS A 167 22.34 -20.62 -1.57
N PRO A 168 21.70 -19.84 -0.67
CA PRO A 168 20.26 -19.63 -0.72
C PRO A 168 19.85 -19.16 -2.12
N GLN A 169 18.68 -19.56 -2.58
CA GLN A 169 18.18 -19.21 -3.91
C GLN A 169 17.06 -18.19 -3.80
N ALA A 170 16.95 -17.32 -4.79
CA ALA A 170 15.81 -16.44 -5.00
C ALA A 170 15.09 -16.90 -6.27
N SER A 171 13.78 -17.09 -6.17
CA SER A 171 12.90 -17.38 -7.31
C SER A 171 11.95 -16.20 -7.53
N ALA A 172 11.93 -15.63 -8.73
CA ALA A 172 11.08 -14.46 -9.01
C ALA A 172 9.60 -14.84 -9.06
N ASN A 173 8.78 -14.15 -8.28
CA ASN A 173 7.33 -14.39 -8.25
C ASN A 173 6.62 -13.79 -9.48
N GLN A 174 7.24 -12.76 -10.06
CA GLN A 174 6.78 -12.04 -11.25
C GLN A 174 7.99 -11.45 -11.98
N ASN A 175 7.78 -10.93 -13.19
CA ASN A 175 8.82 -10.17 -13.88
C ASN A 175 9.21 -8.96 -13.03
N THR A 176 10.49 -8.90 -12.65
CA THR A 176 11.03 -7.85 -11.78
C THR A 176 12.36 -7.34 -12.31
N ASN A 177 12.70 -6.13 -11.89
CA ASN A 177 13.93 -5.47 -12.29
C ASN A 177 15.08 -5.94 -11.40
N CYS A 178 16.13 -6.45 -12.01
CA CYS A 178 17.41 -6.59 -11.35
C CYS A 178 18.24 -5.32 -11.56
N ARG A 179 18.59 -4.63 -10.47
CA ARG A 179 19.21 -3.30 -10.47
C ARG A 179 20.70 -3.36 -10.12
N SER A 180 21.43 -2.30 -10.45
CA SER A 180 22.86 -2.19 -10.11
C SER A 180 23.13 -1.99 -8.61
N GLY A 181 22.13 -1.63 -7.81
CA GLY A 181 22.22 -1.43 -6.36
C GLY A 181 20.86 -1.53 -5.67
N PRO A 182 20.83 -1.55 -4.32
CA PRO A 182 19.60 -1.69 -3.55
C PRO A 182 18.82 -0.37 -3.51
N GLY A 183 17.80 -0.26 -4.36
CA GLY A 183 16.93 0.91 -4.39
C GLY A 183 16.36 1.18 -5.78
N ILE A 184 15.24 1.89 -5.83
CA ILE A 184 14.63 2.33 -7.09
C ILE A 184 15.49 3.37 -7.85
N ALA A 185 16.41 4.06 -7.15
CA ALA A 185 17.34 5.03 -7.73
C ALA A 185 18.45 4.38 -8.56
N TYR A 186 18.69 3.08 -8.40
CA TYR A 186 19.70 2.36 -9.17
C TYR A 186 19.13 1.90 -10.51
N PRO A 187 19.89 2.04 -11.62
CA PRO A 187 19.43 1.62 -12.93
C PRO A 187 19.21 0.12 -13.00
N HIS A 188 18.22 -0.27 -13.83
CA HIS A 188 18.00 -1.64 -14.28
C HIS A 188 19.19 -2.13 -15.10
N VAL A 189 19.62 -3.37 -14.85
CA VAL A 189 20.76 -4.01 -15.53
C VAL A 189 20.43 -5.39 -16.09
N ALA A 190 19.31 -6.00 -15.65
CA ALA A 190 18.79 -7.25 -16.18
C ALA A 190 17.32 -7.43 -15.76
N ASP A 191 16.57 -8.17 -16.58
CA ASP A 191 15.23 -8.65 -16.22
C ASP A 191 15.37 -9.94 -15.42
N PHE A 192 14.62 -10.03 -14.32
CA PHE A 192 14.47 -11.26 -13.56
C PHE A 192 13.04 -11.77 -13.75
N LEU A 193 12.89 -12.77 -14.60
CA LEU A 193 11.58 -13.20 -15.10
C LEU A 193 10.88 -14.13 -14.12
N ALA A 194 9.55 -14.11 -14.11
CA ALA A 194 8.75 -14.98 -13.25
C ALA A 194 9.15 -16.47 -13.39
N GLY A 195 9.30 -17.14 -12.25
CA GLY A 195 9.71 -18.55 -12.17
C GLY A 195 11.22 -18.80 -12.36
N GLN A 196 11.99 -17.78 -12.77
CA GLN A 196 13.44 -17.91 -12.84
C GLN A 196 14.02 -17.98 -11.42
N THR A 197 15.04 -18.82 -11.24
CA THR A 197 15.73 -18.99 -9.95
C THR A 197 17.21 -18.67 -10.09
N VAL A 198 17.77 -17.91 -9.16
CA VAL A 198 19.20 -17.55 -9.12
C VAL A 198 19.76 -17.60 -7.69
N PRO A 199 21.07 -17.87 -7.51
CA PRO A 199 21.69 -17.82 -6.19
C PRO A 199 21.71 -16.42 -5.58
N ILE A 200 21.43 -16.35 -4.28
CA ILE A 200 21.57 -15.17 -3.44
C ILE A 200 23.02 -15.08 -2.98
N THR A 201 23.63 -13.93 -3.25
CA THR A 201 25.03 -13.61 -2.95
C THR A 201 25.18 -12.65 -1.77
N GLY A 202 24.10 -11.95 -1.39
CA GLY A 202 24.09 -11.07 -0.22
C GLY A 202 22.74 -10.41 0.05
N ARG A 203 22.70 -9.52 1.04
CA ARG A 203 21.55 -8.64 1.34
C ARG A 203 22.01 -7.25 1.74
N ASN A 204 21.14 -6.24 1.68
CA ASN A 204 21.43 -4.95 2.31
C ASN A 204 21.26 -5.06 3.83
N GLN A 205 21.70 -4.02 4.55
CA GLN A 205 21.66 -3.99 6.02
C GLN A 205 20.26 -4.19 6.59
N ASP A 206 19.26 -3.59 5.94
CA ASP A 206 17.86 -3.67 6.36
C ASP A 206 17.15 -4.95 5.87
N GLY A 207 17.82 -5.78 5.06
CA GLY A 207 17.28 -7.01 4.49
C GLY A 207 16.18 -6.83 3.43
N THR A 208 15.84 -5.61 3.04
CA THR A 208 14.80 -5.26 2.06
C THR A 208 15.20 -5.50 0.60
N TRP A 209 16.50 -5.58 0.31
CA TRP A 209 17.05 -5.88 -1.01
C TRP A 209 18.00 -7.07 -0.94
N LEU A 210 17.87 -7.95 -1.93
CA LEU A 210 18.73 -9.12 -2.10
C LEU A 210 19.70 -8.90 -3.25
N ALA A 211 20.96 -9.21 -2.99
CA ALA A 211 21.98 -9.34 -4.00
C ALA A 211 21.93 -10.76 -4.57
N VAL A 212 21.76 -10.89 -5.89
CA VAL A 212 21.65 -12.16 -6.60
C VAL A 212 22.63 -12.23 -7.78
N GLU A 213 22.98 -13.43 -8.21
CA GLU A 213 23.69 -13.61 -9.49
C GLU A 213 22.83 -13.08 -10.64
N ARG A 214 23.44 -12.33 -11.56
CA ARG A 214 22.71 -11.67 -12.63
C ARG A 214 22.08 -12.70 -13.58
N PRO A 215 20.74 -12.71 -13.73
CA PRO A 215 20.08 -13.53 -14.74
C PRO A 215 20.66 -13.31 -16.14
N GLY A 216 21.13 -14.37 -16.80
CA GLY A 216 21.61 -14.32 -18.20
C GLY A 216 22.90 -13.54 -18.45
N GLY A 217 23.69 -13.22 -17.42
CA GLY A 217 24.94 -12.46 -17.55
C GLY A 217 25.98 -12.79 -16.50
N THR A 218 27.04 -11.99 -16.43
CA THR A 218 28.07 -12.09 -15.39
C THR A 218 27.89 -11.01 -14.33
N GLY A 219 28.31 -11.32 -13.10
CA GLY A 219 28.25 -10.40 -11.96
C GLY A 219 26.96 -10.48 -11.16
N GLN A 220 26.74 -9.47 -10.33
CA GLN A 220 25.64 -9.40 -9.36
C GLN A 220 24.66 -8.28 -9.73
N CYS A 221 23.42 -8.43 -9.31
CA CYS A 221 22.41 -7.37 -9.32
C CYS A 221 21.49 -7.48 -8.10
N TRP A 222 20.65 -6.47 -7.89
CA TRP A 222 19.84 -6.30 -6.71
C TRP A 222 18.36 -6.39 -7.05
N VAL A 223 17.64 -7.23 -6.31
CA VAL A 223 16.20 -7.43 -6.45
C VAL A 223 15.50 -7.08 -5.14
N TRP A 224 14.32 -6.49 -5.25
CA TRP A 224 13.47 -6.24 -4.10
C TRP A 224 13.05 -7.58 -3.48
N ARG A 225 13.26 -7.74 -2.17
CA ARG A 225 13.03 -9.02 -1.48
C ARG A 225 11.61 -9.54 -1.69
N ASP A 226 10.60 -8.67 -1.64
CA ASP A 226 9.20 -9.10 -1.68
C ASP A 226 8.75 -9.58 -3.08
N LEU A 227 9.56 -9.33 -4.12
CA LEU A 227 9.27 -9.81 -5.47
C LEU A 227 9.85 -11.20 -5.74
N VAL A 228 10.49 -11.83 -4.74
CA VAL A 228 11.12 -13.14 -4.88
C VAL A 228 10.80 -14.06 -3.70
N THR A 229 10.62 -15.34 -3.98
CA THR A 229 10.57 -16.39 -2.96
C THR A 229 11.99 -16.87 -2.67
N ILE A 230 12.38 -16.91 -1.40
CA ILE A 230 13.71 -17.36 -0.96
C ILE A 230 13.66 -18.84 -0.59
N GLN A 231 14.61 -19.63 -1.09
CA GLN A 231 14.83 -21.01 -0.65
C GLN A 231 16.19 -21.13 0.04
N GLY A 232 16.22 -21.60 1.29
CA GLY A 232 17.43 -21.78 2.09
C GLY A 232 17.64 -20.70 3.17
N ASN A 233 18.75 -20.80 3.89
CA ASN A 233 19.01 -19.94 5.04
C ASN A 233 19.51 -18.55 4.62
N ILE A 234 18.61 -17.56 4.60
CA ILE A 234 18.97 -16.17 4.28
C ILE A 234 19.88 -15.51 5.31
N GLU A 235 19.92 -16.00 6.55
CA GLU A 235 20.84 -15.47 7.57
C GLU A 235 22.29 -15.91 7.31
N SER A 236 22.50 -16.89 6.41
CA SER A 236 23.84 -17.32 6.00
C SER A 236 24.50 -16.42 4.95
N VAL A 237 23.75 -15.49 4.32
CA VAL A 237 24.31 -14.58 3.31
C VAL A 237 24.83 -13.28 3.94
N PRO A 238 25.99 -12.77 3.47
CA PRO A 238 26.58 -11.57 4.04
C PRO A 238 25.75 -10.32 3.74
N VAL A 239 25.87 -9.33 4.61
CA VAL A 239 25.43 -7.96 4.31
C VAL A 239 26.43 -7.33 3.34
N VAL A 240 25.95 -6.89 2.18
CA VAL A 240 26.75 -6.22 1.15
C VAL A 240 26.45 -4.73 1.20
N SER A 241 27.50 -3.92 1.34
CA SER A 241 27.38 -2.47 1.25
C SER A 241 26.91 -2.06 -0.15
N ALA A 242 25.89 -1.22 -0.21
CA ALA A 242 25.40 -0.66 -1.47
C ALA A 242 26.53 0.09 -2.20
N PRO A 243 26.69 -0.07 -3.53
CA PRO A 243 27.48 0.89 -4.29
C PRO A 243 26.88 2.29 -4.13
N PRO A 244 27.66 3.38 -4.15
CA PRO A 244 27.08 4.72 -4.14
C PRO A 244 26.07 4.83 -5.29
N PRO A 245 24.86 5.35 -5.05
CA PRO A 245 23.89 5.54 -6.11
C PRO A 245 24.53 6.41 -7.20
N PRO A 246 24.22 6.16 -8.48
CA PRO A 246 24.67 7.07 -9.52
C PRO A 246 24.26 8.48 -9.12
N ILE A 247 25.18 9.43 -9.23
CA ILE A 247 24.84 10.85 -9.12
C ILE A 247 23.73 11.06 -10.14
N THR A 248 22.51 11.30 -9.63
CA THR A 248 21.46 11.81 -10.48
C THR A 248 22.02 13.13 -10.98
N ASP A 249 22.16 13.27 -12.30
CA ASP A 249 22.38 14.58 -12.89
C ASP A 249 21.32 15.47 -12.25
N THR A 250 21.76 16.34 -11.34
CA THR A 250 20.92 17.41 -10.83
C THR A 250 20.32 18.01 -12.09
N PRO A 251 18.98 18.11 -12.22
CA PRO A 251 18.38 18.56 -13.46
C PRO A 251 19.14 19.80 -13.86
N LYS A 252 19.96 19.69 -14.91
CA LYS A 252 20.71 20.82 -15.44
C LYS A 252 19.63 21.86 -15.60
N PRO A 253 19.72 23.05 -14.97
CA PRO A 253 18.62 24.00 -14.92
C PRO A 253 18.05 24.06 -16.33
N THR A 254 16.86 23.47 -16.49
CA THR A 254 16.19 23.45 -17.78
C THR A 254 16.08 24.91 -18.08
N LYS A 255 16.78 25.39 -19.12
CA LYS A 255 16.63 26.78 -19.55
C LYS A 255 15.12 26.96 -19.63
N THR A 256 14.56 27.76 -18.73
CA THR A 256 13.16 28.19 -18.83
C THR A 256 12.99 28.55 -20.29
N PRO A 257 12.06 27.94 -21.03
CA PRO A 257 11.88 28.29 -22.43
C PRO A 257 11.79 29.81 -22.45
N THR A 258 12.78 30.46 -23.06
CA THR A 258 12.80 31.91 -23.14
C THR A 258 11.57 32.22 -23.96
N GLN A 259 10.49 32.62 -23.30
CA GLN A 259 9.29 33.06 -23.97
C GLN A 259 9.76 34.14 -24.92
N LYS A 260 9.68 33.85 -26.23
CA LYS A 260 10.03 34.82 -27.24
C LYS A 260 9.14 36.03 -26.97
N SER A 261 9.78 37.16 -26.67
CA SER A 261 9.07 38.40 -26.43
C SER A 261 8.11 38.65 -27.60
N PRO A 262 6.85 39.06 -27.35
CA PRO A 262 5.92 39.36 -28.42
C PRO A 262 6.30 40.63 -29.20
N TYR A 263 7.30 41.39 -28.73
CA TYR A 263 7.72 42.65 -29.34
C TYR A 263 8.79 42.43 -30.41
N THR A 264 8.51 42.87 -31.62
CA THR A 264 9.43 42.81 -32.77
C THR A 264 9.88 44.20 -33.26
N ALA A 265 9.22 45.27 -32.82
CA ALA A 265 9.60 46.67 -33.03
C ALA A 265 8.99 47.60 -31.95
N CYS A 266 9.43 48.87 -31.87
CA CYS A 266 8.90 49.85 -30.90
C CYS A 266 7.36 49.93 -30.90
N HIS A 267 6.72 49.86 -32.09
CA HIS A 267 5.26 49.97 -32.22
C HIS A 267 4.46 48.81 -31.64
N ASP A 268 5.12 47.71 -31.27
CA ASP A 268 4.49 46.57 -30.60
C ASP A 268 4.33 46.81 -29.08
N TYR A 269 4.94 47.86 -28.53
CA TYR A 269 4.82 48.19 -27.11
C TYR A 269 3.40 48.72 -26.78
N PRO A 270 2.72 48.14 -25.78
CA PRO A 270 1.29 48.39 -25.55
C PRO A 270 1.01 49.71 -24.82
N ASP A 271 2.01 50.29 -24.16
CA ASP A 271 1.84 51.45 -23.30
C ASP A 271 3.12 52.31 -23.19
N LEU A 272 2.93 53.53 -22.68
CA LEU A 272 3.98 54.52 -22.44
C LEU A 272 5.08 53.98 -21.53
N ALA A 273 4.74 53.19 -20.51
CA ALA A 273 5.71 52.69 -19.53
C ALA A 273 6.66 51.67 -20.19
N THR A 274 6.12 50.76 -20.99
CA THR A 274 6.87 49.75 -21.74
C THR A 274 7.68 50.37 -22.87
N CYS A 275 7.13 51.39 -23.54
CA CYS A 275 7.84 52.15 -24.57
C CYS A 275 9.08 52.86 -24.01
N ASN A 276 8.94 53.56 -22.88
CA ASN A 276 10.06 54.25 -22.22
C ASN A 276 11.08 53.29 -21.61
N ALA A 277 10.64 52.12 -21.17
CA ALA A 277 11.52 51.11 -20.60
C ALA A 277 12.37 50.38 -21.66
N ASP A 278 11.93 50.39 -22.93
CA ASP A 278 12.53 49.70 -24.07
C ASP A 278 13.16 48.34 -23.71
N PRO A 279 12.35 47.38 -23.26
CA PRO A 279 12.86 46.11 -22.74
C PRO A 279 13.62 45.27 -23.79
N MET A 280 13.40 45.52 -25.09
CA MET A 280 14.14 44.86 -26.17
C MET A 280 15.39 45.62 -26.62
N GLY A 281 15.61 46.85 -26.14
CA GLY A 281 16.76 47.66 -26.48
C GLY A 281 16.82 48.04 -27.96
N PHE A 282 15.67 48.29 -28.59
CA PHE A 282 15.63 48.72 -30.00
C PHE A 282 16.32 50.08 -30.20
N GLY A 283 16.32 50.93 -29.16
CA GLY A 283 16.84 52.29 -29.20
C GLY A 283 15.93 53.24 -30.00
N GLY A 284 15.80 54.48 -29.55
CA GLY A 284 15.00 55.50 -30.22
C GLY A 284 13.49 55.46 -29.96
N CYS A 285 12.98 54.40 -29.32
CA CYS A 285 11.56 54.29 -29.00
C CYS A 285 11.04 55.49 -28.18
N SER A 286 10.08 56.23 -28.73
CA SER A 286 9.43 57.36 -28.07
C SER A 286 7.91 57.28 -28.19
N TRP A 287 7.21 57.71 -27.14
CA TRP A 287 5.76 57.65 -27.09
C TRP A 287 5.12 58.91 -27.66
N GLU A 288 4.28 58.73 -28.68
CA GLU A 288 3.49 59.83 -29.24
C GLU A 288 2.12 59.90 -28.58
N THR A 289 1.88 60.97 -27.80
CA THR A 289 0.59 61.19 -27.11
C THR A 289 -0.58 61.47 -28.07
N GLY A 290 -0.29 61.85 -29.31
CA GLY A 290 -1.31 62.11 -30.33
C GLY A 290 -1.92 60.83 -30.91
N THR A 291 -1.11 59.78 -31.04
CA THR A 291 -1.51 58.49 -31.64
C THR A 291 -1.66 57.38 -30.61
N ASN A 292 -1.23 57.61 -29.35
CA ASN A 292 -1.10 56.61 -28.29
C ASN A 292 -0.35 55.36 -28.77
N ARG A 293 0.74 55.59 -29.50
CA ARG A 293 1.61 54.54 -30.03
C ARG A 293 3.06 54.88 -29.77
N CYS A 294 3.85 53.83 -29.61
CA CYS A 294 5.30 53.95 -29.54
C CYS A 294 5.88 53.93 -30.96
N GLN A 295 6.80 54.83 -31.27
CA GLN A 295 7.45 54.95 -32.58
C GLN A 295 8.97 54.90 -32.40
N PRO A 296 9.73 54.42 -33.41
CA PRO A 296 11.19 54.45 -33.39
C PRO A 296 11.77 55.87 -33.49
#